data_AF-A0A328IJI0-F1
#
_entry.id   AF-A0A328IJI0-F1
#
_cell.length_a   1.000
_cell.length_b   1.000
_cell.length_c   1.000
_cell.angle_alpha   90.00
_cell.angle_beta   90.00
_cell.angle_gamma   90.00
#
_symmetry.space_group_name_H-M   'P 1'
#
loop_
_entity.id
_entity.type
_entity.pdbx_description
1 polymer ?
#
loop_
_entity_poly.entity_id
_entity_poly.type
_entity_poly.pdbx_seq_one_letter_code
_entity_poly.pdbx_strand_id
1 'polypeptide(L)'
;MILGNVCTRRCRFCAVSKGIPGSPDPKEPENISNAVHILQLRHAVITSVTRDDLDDGGASQFVDVVRELGKNCPDTTIELLISDLNGNWKALEKIVREHPDVLNHNVETVPSL
;
A
#
# COMPACT_ATOMS: atom_id res chain seq x y z
N MET A 1 3.48 6.14 -2.61
CA MET A 1 2.86 5.98 -1.28
C MET A 1 1.39 6.30 -1.43
N ILE A 2 0.52 5.36 -1.09
CA ILE A 2 -0.93 5.42 -1.30
C ILE A 2 -1.66 5.80 0.00
N LEU A 3 -2.94 6.17 -0.10
CA LEU A 3 -3.81 6.54 1.02
C LEU A 3 -3.37 7.79 1.79
N GLY A 4 -2.62 8.67 1.11
CA GLY A 4 -2.15 9.95 1.62
C GLY A 4 -0.83 9.87 2.38
N ASN A 5 -0.54 10.93 3.16
CA ASN A 5 0.74 11.12 3.86
C ASN A 5 0.57 11.35 5.39
N VAL A 6 -0.64 11.15 5.90
CA VAL A 6 -0.99 11.23 7.33
C VAL A 6 -1.38 9.85 7.80
N CYS A 7 -0.64 9.32 8.78
CA CYS A 7 -0.85 8.00 9.34
C CYS A 7 -1.69 8.08 10.63
N THR A 8 -2.58 7.10 10.80
CA THR A 8 -3.36 6.92 12.04
C THR A 8 -2.46 6.47 13.22
N ARG A 9 -1.31 5.85 12.93
CA ARG A 9 -0.36 5.33 13.91
C ARG A 9 0.89 6.21 14.08
N ARG A 10 1.67 5.93 15.12
CA ARG A 10 2.78 6.78 15.60
C ARG A 10 4.09 6.02 15.86
N CYS A 11 4.56 5.25 14.88
CA CYS A 11 5.88 4.60 14.96
C CYS A 11 6.97 5.65 15.17
N ARG A 12 7.77 5.53 16.24
CA ARG A 12 8.72 6.59 16.68
C ARG A 12 9.86 6.83 15.69
N PHE A 13 10.22 5.82 14.90
CA PHE A 13 11.26 5.90 13.88
C PHE A 13 10.74 6.44 12.53
N CYS A 14 9.43 6.44 12.30
CA CYS A 14 8.85 6.73 11.00
C CYS A 14 8.69 8.24 10.78
N ALA A 15 9.11 8.73 9.60
CA ALA A 15 9.06 10.15 9.25
C ALA A 15 7.67 10.66 8.79
N VAL A 16 6.74 9.76 8.46
CA VAL A 16 5.39 10.10 7.97
C VAL A 16 4.62 10.95 8.98
N SER A 17 3.81 11.92 8.53
CA SER A 17 2.98 12.76 9.42
C SER A 17 1.95 11.92 10.18
N LYS A 18 1.58 12.33 11.39
CA LYS A 18 0.66 11.58 12.26
C LYS A 18 -0.59 12.40 12.53
N GLY A 19 -1.77 11.82 12.40
CA GLY A 19 -3.02 12.55 12.58
C GLY A 19 -4.23 11.83 12.01
N ILE A 20 -5.29 12.60 11.74
CA ILE A 20 -6.51 12.12 11.10
C ILE A 20 -6.32 12.22 9.59
N PRO A 21 -6.31 11.11 8.84
CA PRO A 21 -6.17 11.14 7.39
C PRO A 21 -7.39 11.78 6.72
N GLY A 22 -7.21 12.27 5.49
CA GLY A 22 -8.32 12.64 4.62
C GLY A 22 -9.00 11.41 3.99
N SER A 23 -10.10 11.67 3.28
CA SER A 23 -10.73 10.64 2.45
C SER A 23 -9.75 10.12 1.39
N PRO A 24 -9.73 8.80 1.11
CA PRO A 24 -8.97 8.25 0.00
C PRO A 24 -9.36 8.93 -1.33
N ASP A 25 -8.37 9.18 -2.18
CA ASP A 25 -8.62 9.67 -3.55
C ASP A 25 -9.01 8.46 -4.44
N PRO A 26 -10.23 8.42 -5.00
CA PRO A 26 -10.66 7.32 -5.85
C PRO A 26 -9.87 7.23 -7.16
N LYS A 27 -9.16 8.28 -7.58
CA LYS A 27 -8.30 8.27 -8.77
C LYS A 27 -6.85 7.89 -8.49
N GLU A 28 -6.48 7.70 -7.23
CA GLU A 28 -5.10 7.36 -6.86
C GLU A 28 -4.56 6.11 -7.58
N PRO A 29 -5.32 5.00 -7.78
CA PRO A 29 -4.85 3.85 -8.54
C PRO A 29 -4.48 4.17 -10.00
N GLU A 30 -5.35 4.90 -10.70
CA GLU A 30 -5.12 5.34 -12.08
C GLU A 30 -3.90 6.27 -12.16
N ASN A 31 -3.81 7.24 -11.24
CA ASN A 31 -2.70 8.19 -11.19
C ASN A 31 -1.34 7.49 -10.95
N ILE A 32 -1.30 6.48 -10.08
CA ILE A 32 -0.10 5.67 -9.83
C ILE A 32 0.28 4.89 -11.08
N SER A 33 -0.67 4.22 -11.70
CA SER A 33 -0.46 3.47 -12.93
C SER A 33 0.10 4.35 -14.04
N ASN A 34 -0.49 5.53 -14.23
CA ASN A 34 -0.01 6.52 -15.19
C ASN A 34 1.43 6.97 -14.87
N ALA A 35 1.75 7.22 -13.60
CA ALA A 35 3.10 7.61 -13.20
C ALA A 35 4.11 6.49 -13.46
N VAL A 36 3.79 5.24 -13.14
CA VAL A 36 4.63 4.07 -13.40
C VAL A 36 4.88 3.89 -14.91
N HIS A 37 3.83 4.06 -15.73
CA HIS A 37 3.92 3.98 -17.18
C HIS A 37 4.84 5.06 -17.76
N ILE A 38 4.63 6.33 -17.38
CA ILE A 38 5.42 7.48 -17.85
C ILE A 38 6.90 7.33 -17.47
N LEU A 39 7.17 6.83 -16.26
CA LEU A 39 8.53 6.62 -15.76
C LEU A 39 9.17 5.32 -16.30
N GLN A 40 8.40 4.47 -16.99
CA GLN A 40 8.84 3.19 -17.54
C GLN A 40 9.53 2.30 -16.48
N LEU A 41 8.95 2.23 -15.28
CA LEU A 41 9.55 1.44 -14.20
C LEU A 41 9.46 -0.05 -14.50
N ARG A 42 10.57 -0.76 -14.31
CA ARG A 42 10.59 -2.24 -14.39
C ARG A 42 10.12 -2.92 -13.10
N HIS A 43 10.21 -2.20 -11.99
CA HIS A 43 9.81 -2.67 -10.67
C HIS A 43 9.21 -1.50 -9.89
N ALA A 44 8.04 -1.69 -9.30
CA ALA A 44 7.33 -0.69 -8.52
C ALA A 44 7.04 -1.21 -7.10
N VAL A 45 7.54 -0.50 -6.10
CA VAL A 45 7.19 -0.75 -4.68
C VAL A 45 6.04 0.17 -4.31
N ILE A 46 4.91 -0.42 -3.92
CA ILE A 46 3.73 0.28 -3.45
C ILE A 46 3.62 0.09 -1.94
N THR A 47 3.50 1.19 -1.22
CA THR A 47 3.32 1.21 0.24
C THR A 47 2.27 2.23 0.63
N SER A 48 1.72 2.11 1.84
CA SER A 48 0.70 3.01 2.37
C SER A 48 1.05 3.50 3.77
N VAL A 49 0.39 4.59 4.18
CA VAL A 49 0.21 4.87 5.60
C VAL A 49 -0.76 3.85 6.22
N THR A 50 -0.75 3.69 7.54
CA THR A 50 -1.78 2.89 8.22
C THR A 50 -3.11 3.65 8.27
N ARG A 51 -4.19 2.97 7.87
CA ARG A 51 -5.55 3.50 7.80
C ARG A 51 -6.50 2.70 8.70
N ASP A 52 -6.27 2.75 10.00
CA ASP A 52 -7.16 2.12 11.00
C ASP A 52 -8.59 2.71 10.98
N ASP A 53 -8.80 3.84 10.30
CA ASP A 53 -10.10 4.47 10.05
C ASP A 53 -10.92 3.81 8.94
N LEU A 54 -10.35 2.89 8.15
CA LEU A 54 -11.03 2.15 7.09
C LEU A 54 -11.27 0.70 7.52
N ASP A 55 -12.43 0.15 7.16
CA ASP A 55 -12.87 -1.20 7.58
C ASP A 55 -11.88 -2.33 7.20
N ASP A 56 -11.17 -2.20 6.09
CA ASP A 56 -10.18 -3.18 5.63
C ASP A 56 -8.73 -2.68 5.71
N GLY A 57 -8.48 -1.61 6.47
CA GLY A 57 -7.16 -1.04 6.65
C GLY A 57 -6.52 -0.45 5.38
N GLY A 58 -7.30 -0.30 4.30
CA GLY A 58 -6.82 0.17 3.01
C GLY A 58 -6.48 -0.95 2.01
N ALA A 59 -6.77 -2.20 2.33
CA ALA A 59 -6.47 -3.34 1.46
C ALA A 59 -7.11 -3.23 0.07
N SER A 60 -8.35 -2.73 -0.03
CA SER A 60 -9.00 -2.54 -1.33
C SER A 60 -8.24 -1.55 -2.23
N GLN A 61 -7.57 -0.54 -1.66
CA GLN A 61 -6.77 0.40 -2.44
C GLN A 61 -5.53 -0.27 -3.05
N PHE A 62 -4.86 -1.16 -2.31
CA PHE A 62 -3.75 -1.96 -2.85
C PHE A 62 -4.22 -2.83 -4.01
N VAL A 63 -5.37 -3.49 -3.87
CA VAL A 63 -5.99 -4.30 -4.92
C VAL A 63 -6.25 -3.48 -6.19
N ASP A 64 -6.86 -2.31 -6.04
CA ASP A 64 -7.17 -1.44 -7.18
C ASP A 64 -5.90 -0.94 -7.89
N VAL A 65 -4.83 -0.63 -7.14
CA VAL A 65 -3.52 -0.25 -7.70
C VAL A 65 -2.90 -1.40 -8.50
N VAL A 66 -2.89 -2.62 -7.94
CA VAL A 66 -2.33 -3.80 -8.65
C VAL A 66 -3.09 -4.04 -9.95
N ARG A 67 -4.42 -3.95 -9.93
CA ARG A 67 -5.26 -4.13 -11.12
C ARG A 67 -5.00 -3.07 -12.19
N GLU A 68 -4.86 -1.80 -11.80
CA GLU A 68 -4.54 -0.74 -12.76
C GLU A 68 -3.13 -0.88 -13.34
N LEU A 69 -2.15 -1.26 -12.53
CA LEU A 69 -0.80 -1.55 -13.00
C LEU A 69 -0.77 -2.75 -13.96
N GLY A 70 -1.50 -3.84 -13.64
CA GLY A 70 -1.57 -5.00 -14.53
C GLY A 70 -2.20 -4.70 -15.90
N LYS A 71 -3.08 -3.69 -15.98
CA LYS A 71 -3.67 -3.24 -17.26
C LYS A 71 -2.70 -2.39 -18.10
N ASN A 72 -2.02 -1.43 -17.47
CA ASN A 72 -1.29 -0.38 -18.19
C ASN A 72 0.23 -0.58 -18.20
N CYS A 73 0.75 -1.41 -17.28
CA CYS A 73 2.17 -1.68 -17.07
C CYS A 73 2.41 -3.19 -16.89
N PRO A 74 2.01 -4.06 -17.84
CA PRO A 74 2.05 -5.52 -17.66
C PRO A 74 3.47 -6.10 -17.50
N ASP A 75 4.50 -5.36 -17.94
CA ASP A 75 5.91 -5.77 -17.81
C ASP A 75 6.57 -5.27 -16.51
N THR A 76 5.85 -4.52 -15.68
CA THR A 76 6.34 -4.01 -14.40
C THR A 76 6.05 -5.00 -13.29
N THR A 77 7.10 -5.42 -12.59
CA THR A 77 6.94 -6.22 -11.36
C THR A 77 6.48 -5.35 -10.19
N ILE A 78 5.65 -5.91 -9.31
CA ILE A 78 4.96 -5.20 -8.24
C ILE A 78 5.33 -5.79 -6.87
N GLU A 79 5.92 -4.96 -6.00
CA GLU A 79 6.09 -5.25 -4.58
C GLU A 79 5.10 -4.44 -3.75
N LEU A 80 4.41 -5.11 -2.82
CA LEU A 80 3.52 -4.45 -1.87
C LEU A 80 4.13 -4.49 -0.47
N LEU A 81 4.47 -3.32 0.08
CA LEU A 81 4.86 -3.16 1.48
C LEU A 81 3.65 -2.68 2.29
N ILE A 82 3.00 -3.63 2.97
CA ILE A 82 1.73 -3.43 3.67
C ILE A 82 1.91 -3.17 5.17
N SER A 83 0.93 -2.51 5.77
CA SER A 83 0.76 -2.50 7.23
C SER A 83 0.39 -3.90 7.76
N ASP A 84 0.26 -4.03 9.08
CA ASP A 84 -0.25 -5.28 9.69
C ASP A 84 -1.75 -5.51 9.45
N LEU A 85 -2.45 -4.57 8.81
CA LEU A 85 -3.90 -4.58 8.57
C LEU A 85 -4.71 -4.85 9.86
N ASN A 86 -4.16 -4.49 11.01
CA ASN A 86 -4.69 -4.81 12.34
C ASN A 86 -4.98 -6.33 12.52
N GLY A 87 -4.18 -7.19 11.90
CA GLY A 87 -4.38 -8.65 11.91
C GLY A 87 -5.60 -9.13 11.12
N ASN A 88 -6.17 -8.30 10.23
CA ASN A 88 -7.33 -8.66 9.43
C ASN A 88 -6.96 -9.61 8.28
N TRP A 89 -7.12 -10.92 8.53
CA TRP A 89 -6.85 -11.96 7.54
C TRP A 89 -7.67 -11.85 6.24
N LYS A 90 -8.90 -11.33 6.30
CA LYS A 90 -9.73 -11.13 5.10
C LYS A 90 -9.16 -10.01 4.23
N ALA A 91 -8.67 -8.94 4.86
CA ALA A 91 -7.99 -7.85 4.15
C ALA A 91 -6.69 -8.34 3.50
N LEU A 92 -5.89 -9.13 4.23
CA LEU A 92 -4.69 -9.75 3.69
C LEU A 92 -5.00 -10.68 2.50
N GLU A 93 -6.03 -11.52 2.63
CA GLU A 93 -6.45 -12.45 1.57
C GLU A 93 -6.83 -11.71 0.28
N LYS A 94 -7.52 -10.56 0.38
CA LYS A 94 -7.82 -9.72 -0.80
C LYS A 94 -6.54 -9.32 -1.54
N ILE A 95 -5.52 -8.87 -0.82
CA ILE A 95 -4.24 -8.43 -1.41
C ILE A 95 -3.51 -9.62 -2.07
N VAL A 96 -3.41 -10.74 -1.36
CA VAL A 96 -2.69 -11.94 -1.84
C VAL A 96 -3.33 -12.50 -3.12
N ARG A 97 -4.66 -12.43 -3.25
CA ARG A 97 -5.39 -12.90 -4.43
C ARG A 97 -5.09 -12.11 -5.71
N GLU A 98 -4.51 -10.93 -5.61
CA GLU A 98 -4.08 -10.16 -6.78
C GLU A 98 -2.65 -10.53 -7.23
N HIS A 99 -2.01 -11.50 -6.57
CA HIS A 99 -0.73 -12.07 -6.98
C HIS A 99 0.40 -11.04 -7.21
N PRO A 100 0.73 -10.16 -6.23
CA PRO A 100 1.92 -9.32 -6.35
C PRO A 100 3.18 -10.19 -6.44
N ASP A 101 4.20 -9.72 -7.15
CA ASP A 101 5.48 -10.44 -7.28
C ASP A 101 6.17 -10.60 -5.92
N VAL A 102 6.06 -9.59 -5.05
CA VAL A 102 6.57 -9.61 -3.68
C VAL A 102 5.52 -9.04 -2.73
N LEU A 103 5.24 -9.77 -1.65
CA LEU A 103 4.48 -9.26 -0.52
C LEU A 103 5.42 -9.06 0.66
N ASN A 104 5.48 -7.84 1.17
CA ASN A 104 6.41 -7.41 2.21
C ASN A 104 5.65 -6.82 3.42
N HIS A 105 6.17 -7.11 4.61
CA HIS A 105 5.74 -6.52 5.88
C HIS A 105 6.94 -6.45 6.83
N ASN A 106 7.28 -5.24 7.26
CA ASN A 106 8.43 -5.05 8.15
C ASN A 106 8.05 -5.29 9.62
N VAL A 107 8.82 -6.15 10.30
CA VAL A 107 8.79 -6.29 11.77
C VAL A 107 9.58 -5.19 12.49
N GLU A 108 10.47 -4.52 11.75
CA GLU A 108 11.29 -3.34 12.12
C GLU A 108 12.36 -3.57 13.20
N THR A 109 12.01 -4.16 14.35
CA THR A 109 12.94 -4.31 15.48
C THR A 109 12.61 -5.56 16.31
N VAL A 110 13.55 -5.94 17.18
CA VAL A 110 13.38 -7.00 18.17
C VAL A 110 12.40 -6.60 19.29
N PRO A 111 11.77 -7.55 20.02
CA PRO A 111 10.82 -7.24 21.10
C PRO A 111 11.42 -6.46 22.29
N SER A 112 12.71 -6.65 22.57
CA SER A 112 13.46 -5.96 23.62
C SER A 112 14.93 -5.81 23.22
N LEU A 113 15.54 -4.66 23.55
CA LEU A 113 16.97 -4.39 23.37
C LEU A 113 17.80 -4.92 24.55
#